data_AF-A0A933EX68-F1
#
_entry.id   AF-A0A933EX68-F1
#
_cell.length_a   1.000
_cell.length_b   1.000
_cell.length_c   1.000
_cell.angle_alpha   90.00
_cell.angle_beta   90.00
_cell.angle_gamma   90.00
#
_symmetry.space_group_name_H-M   'P 1'
#
loop_
_entity.id
_entity.type
_entity.pdbx_description
1 polymer ?
#
loop_
_entity_poly.entity_id
_entity_poly.type
_entity_poly.pdbx_seq_one_letter_code
_entity_poly.pdbx_strand_id
1 'polypeptide(L)' 'MKTHKTREGLTSVQIRPQILQMMAPFTKKGQSKTDLINEALRQYLLEKEFEEVRQSLVPLAQSKGIYTDEDAERMLR' A
#
# COMPACT_ATOMS: atom_id res chain seq x y z
N MET A 1 28.45 -27.77 9.01
CA MET A 1 27.71 -27.23 7.86
C MET A 1 27.37 -25.78 8.15
N LYS A 2 27.74 -24.84 7.26
CA LYS A 2 27.63 -23.40 7.51
C LYS A 2 26.16 -22.98 7.47
N THR A 3 25.72 -22.29 8.50
CA THR A 3 24.40 -21.65 8.59
C THR A 3 24.31 -20.53 7.55
N HIS A 4 23.44 -20.67 6.56
CA HIS A 4 23.12 -19.57 5.66
C HIS A 4 22.27 -18.57 6.44
N LYS A 5 22.88 -17.44 6.82
CA LYS A 5 22.15 -16.25 7.28
C LYS A 5 21.20 -15.85 6.15
N THR A 6 19.90 -16.10 6.32
CA THR A 6 18.85 -15.73 5.36
C THR A 6 19.04 -14.26 5.02
N ARG A 7 19.18 -13.93 3.72
CA ARG A 7 19.26 -12.54 3.28
C ARG A 7 17.94 -11.88 3.65
N GLU A 8 17.95 -10.99 4.65
CA GLU A 8 16.78 -10.21 5.05
C GLU A 8 16.19 -9.52 3.81
N GLY A 9 14.90 -9.73 3.55
CA GLY A 9 14.17 -9.09 2.44
C GLY A 9 14.10 -9.86 1.12
N LEU A 10 14.69 -11.07 0.99
CA LEU A 10 14.47 -11.89 -0.20
C LEU A 10 13.19 -12.74 -0.04
N THR A 11 12.15 -12.40 -0.80
CA THR A 11 10.89 -13.16 -0.82
C THR A 11 10.55 -13.60 -2.24
N SER A 12 10.31 -14.90 -2.42
CA SER A 12 9.77 -15.44 -3.66
C SER A 12 8.26 -15.24 -3.69
N VAL A 13 7.76 -14.55 -4.71
CA VAL A 13 6.32 -14.32 -4.91
C VAL A 13 5.85 -14.95 -6.22
N GLN A 14 4.70 -15.59 -6.19
CA GLN A 14 4.06 -16.09 -7.41
C GLN A 14 3.20 -14.98 -8.02
N ILE A 15 3.50 -14.61 -9.25
CA ILE A 15 2.76 -13.59 -10.00
C ILE A 15 1.92 -14.27 -11.08
N ARG A 16 0.63 -13.94 -11.14
CA ARG A 16 -0.27 -14.50 -12.16
C ARG A 16 0.14 -14.03 -13.57
N PRO A 17 -0.05 -14.85 -14.63
CA PRO A 17 0.35 -14.50 -15.99
C PRO A 17 -0.22 -13.16 -16.49
N GLN A 18 -1.45 -12.84 -16.10
CA GLN A 18 -2.11 -11.58 -16.47
C GLN A 18 -1.36 -10.37 -15.91
N ILE A 19 -0.86 -10.46 -14.67
CA ILE A 19 -0.09 -9.39 -14.04
C ILE A 19 1.28 -9.26 -14.73
N LEU A 20 1.92 -10.36 -15.11
CA LEU A 20 3.15 -10.31 -15.90
C LEU A 20 2.96 -9.60 -17.24
N GLN A 21 1.82 -9.81 -17.91
CA GLN A 21 1.47 -9.10 -19.14
C GLN A 21 1.27 -7.60 -18.88
N MET A 22 0.65 -7.23 -17.77
CA MET A 22 0.49 -5.83 -17.35
C MET A 22 1.83 -5.15 -17.03
N MET A 23 2.79 -5.88 -16.45
CA MET A 23 4.13 -5.36 -16.14
C MET A 23 5.00 -5.20 -17.39
N ALA A 24 4.77 -5.98 -18.45
CA ALA A 24 5.66 -6.05 -19.61
C ALA A 24 5.97 -4.69 -20.27
N PRO A 25 5.00 -3.77 -20.49
CA PRO A 25 5.27 -2.44 -21.04
C PRO A 25 6.21 -1.60 -20.16
N PHE A 26 6.11 -1.72 -18.83
CA PHE A 26 6.93 -0.98 -17.87
C PHE A 26 8.35 -1.53 -17.82
N THR A 27 8.49 -2.86 -17.84
CA THR A 27 9.81 -3.49 -17.89
C THR A 27 10.53 -3.20 -19.22
N LYS A 28 9.80 -3.09 -20.33
CA LYS A 28 10.36 -2.67 -21.63
C LYS A 28 10.88 -1.23 -21.61
N LYS A 29 10.37 -0.38 -20.72
CA LYS A 29 10.82 0.99 -20.49
C LYS A 29 11.95 1.10 -19.46
N GLY A 30 12.49 -0.04 -18.99
CA GLY A 30 13.64 -0.08 -18.09
C GLY A 30 13.31 -0.17 -16.61
N GLN A 31 12.03 -0.27 -16.22
CA GLN A 31 11.67 -0.47 -14.81
C GLN A 31 11.94 -1.92 -14.36
N SER A 32 12.51 -2.08 -13.16
CA SER A 32 12.73 -3.40 -12.56
C SER A 32 11.41 -4.03 -12.11
N LYS A 33 11.29 -5.36 -12.27
CA LYS A 33 10.16 -6.11 -11.71
C LYS A 33 10.10 -5.97 -10.19
N THR A 34 11.24 -6.02 -9.52
CA THR A 34 11.33 -5.90 -8.06
C THR A 34 10.83 -4.54 -7.61
N ASP A 35 11.23 -3.46 -8.28
CA ASP A 35 10.81 -2.10 -7.93
C ASP A 35 9.31 -1.93 -8.14
N LEU A 36 8.78 -2.44 -9.26
CA LEU A 36 7.34 -2.42 -9.54
C LEU A 36 6.54 -3.18 -8.46
N ILE A 37 7.01 -4.35 -8.05
CA ILE A 37 6.34 -5.16 -7.02
C ILE A 37 6.38 -4.45 -5.66
N ASN A 38 7.56 -3.96 -5.26
CA ASN A 38 7.74 -3.28 -3.98
C ASN A 38 6.90 -1.99 -3.91
N GLU A 39 6.89 -1.19 -4.97
CA GLU A 39 6.12 0.05 -5.01
C GLU A 39 4.61 -0.23 -5.00
N ALA A 40 4.14 -1.23 -5.77
CA ALA A 40 2.73 -1.63 -5.74
C ALA A 40 2.30 -2.13 -4.35
N LEU A 41 3.13 -2.95 -3.70
CA LEU A 41 2.86 -3.42 -2.34
C LEU A 41 2.86 -2.27 -1.33
N ARG A 42 3.82 -1.34 -1.44
CA ARG A 42 3.90 -0.16 -0.57
C ARG A 42 2.62 0.67 -0.67
N GLN A 43 2.16 0.96 -1.89
CA GLN A 43 0.93 1.73 -2.11
C GLN A 43 -0.30 0.99 -1.57
N TYR A 44 -0.42 -0.30 -1.86
CA TYR A 44 -1.53 -1.11 -1.38
C TYR A 44 -1.60 -1.17 0.15
N LEU A 45 -0.45 -1.37 0.82
CA LEU A 45 -0.40 -1.43 2.28
C LEU A 45 -0.74 -0.08 2.92
N LEU A 46 -0.23 1.03 2.37
CA LEU A 46 -0.60 2.37 2.86
C LEU A 46 -2.10 2.66 2.72
N GLU A 47 -2.72 2.24 1.62
CA GLU A 47 -4.17 2.38 1.44
C GLU A 47 -4.93 1.56 2.49
N LYS A 48 -4.47 0.34 2.80
CA LYS A 48 -5.08 -0.50 3.84
C LYS A 48 -4.90 0.08 5.24
N GLU A 49 -3.72 0.56 5.59
CA GLU A 49 -3.48 1.23 6.87
C GLU A 49 -4.39 2.45 7.03
N PHE A 50 -4.54 3.25 5.98
CA PHE A 50 -5.43 4.42 6.02
C PHE A 50 -6.90 4.04 6.17
N GLU A 51 -7.36 2.98 5.48
CA GLU A 51 -8.72 2.46 5.61
C GLU A 51 -9.00 1.94 7.03
N GLU A 52 -8.05 1.24 7.63
CA GLU A 52 -8.16 0.80 9.04
C GLU A 52 -8.27 1.98 10.01
N VAL A 53 -7.44 3.02 9.81
CA VAL A 53 -7.54 4.25 10.60
C VAL A 53 -8.90 4.91 10.41
N ARG A 54 -9.38 5.02 9.16
CA ARG A 54 -10.69 5.60 8.84
C ARG A 54 -11.82 4.86 9.55
N GLN A 55 -11.81 3.53 9.56
CA GLN A 55 -12.83 2.72 10.24
C GLN A 55 -12.90 3.01 11.74
N SER A 56 -11.78 3.35 12.37
CA SER A 56 -11.75 3.73 13.79
C SER A 56 -12.14 5.19 14.05
N LEU A 57 -11.70 6.11 13.19
CA LEU A 57 -11.84 7.55 13.44
C LEU A 57 -13.16 8.13 12.94
N VAL A 58 -13.74 7.60 11.85
CA VAL A 58 -15.01 8.11 11.31
C VAL A 58 -16.15 7.99 12.33
N PRO A 59 -16.36 6.86 13.03
CA PRO A 59 -17.40 6.77 14.06
C PRO A 59 -17.20 7.76 15.20
N LEU A 60 -15.94 7.97 15.61
CA LEU A 60 -15.59 8.94 16.64
C LEU A 60 -15.89 10.38 16.17
N ALA A 61 -15.55 10.72 14.93
CA ALA A 61 -15.83 12.02 14.33
C ALA A 61 -17.34 12.28 14.24
N GLN A 62 -18.11 11.29 13.79
CA GLN A 62 -19.57 11.36 13.72
C GLN A 62 -20.20 11.55 15.10
N SER A 63 -19.71 10.87 16.14
CA SER A 63 -20.18 11.08 17.53
C SER A 63 -19.93 12.49 18.05
N LYS A 64 -18.97 13.22 17.45
CA LYS A 64 -18.65 14.62 17.73
C LYS A 64 -19.34 15.60 16.78
N GLY A 65 -20.21 15.11 15.89
CA GLY A 65 -20.97 15.94 14.96
C GLY A 65 -20.23 16.31 13.67
N ILE A 66 -19.09 15.67 13.37
CA ILE A 66 -18.28 15.91 12.17
C ILE A 66 -18.66 14.89 11.12
N TYR A 67 -19.26 15.33 10.02
CA TYR A 67 -19.73 14.44 8.95
C TYR A 67 -19.12 14.76 7.59
N THR A 68 -18.65 16.00 7.43
CA THR A 68 -18.09 16.52 6.18
C THR A 68 -16.66 17.00 6.37
N ASP A 69 -15.95 17.15 5.26
CA ASP A 69 -14.61 17.71 5.27
C ASP A 69 -14.66 19.18 5.74
N GLU A 70 -15.71 19.93 5.41
CA GLU A 70 -15.92 21.29 5.88
C GLU A 70 -16.09 21.37 7.41
N ASP A 71 -16.75 20.38 8.04
CA ASP A 71 -16.86 20.30 9.50
C ASP A 71 -15.47 20.09 10.13
N ALA A 72 -14.64 19.23 9.53
CA ALA A 72 -13.28 18.98 10.00
C ALA A 72 -12.38 20.21 9.81
N GLU A 73 -12.47 20.89 8.67
CA GLU A 73 -11.71 22.12 8.39
C GLU A 73 -12.02 23.24 9.39
N ARG A 74 -13.28 23.38 9.81
CA ARG A 74 -13.68 24.36 10.84
C ARG A 74 -13.02 24.12 12.19
N MET A 75 -12.58 22.89 12.49
CA MET A 75 -11.90 22.57 13.75
C MET A 75 -10.39 22.81 13.71
N LEU A 76 -9.80 22.96 12.51
CA LEU A 76 -8.37 23.18 12.31
C LEU A 76 -7.99 24.67 12.19
N ARG A 77 -8.98 25.56 12.20
CA ARG A 77 -8.82 27.02 12.18
C ARG A 77 -9.10 27.61 13.56
#